data_AF-A0A968WLS1-F1
#
_entry.id   AF-A0A968WLS1-F1
#
_cell.length_a   1.000
_cell.length_b   1.000
_cell.length_c   1.000
_cell.angle_alpha   90.00
_cell.angle_beta   90.00
_cell.angle_gamma   90.00
#
_symmetry.space_group_name_H-M   'P 1'
#
loop_
_entity.id
_entity.type
_entity.pdbx_description
1 polymer ?
#
loop_
_entity_poly.entity_id
_entity_poly.type
_entity_poly.pdbx_seq_one_letter_code
_entity_poly.pdbx_strand_id
1 'polypeptide(L)' 'MKDFRQTIHDYSGKDLEHRKSWYSLSADAYNKLRPRYPEVLMHRVVEIADLSPNSKILEVGCGPGTATIAFAQLGCS' A
#
# COMPACT_ATOMS: atom_id res chain seq x y z
N MET A 1 -17.92 -4.97 -26.62
CA MET A 1 -16.91 -4.79 -25.56
C MET A 1 -16.19 -3.48 -25.84
N LYS A 2 -16.03 -2.59 -24.85
CA LYS A 2 -15.20 -1.40 -25.06
C LYS A 2 -13.75 -1.84 -25.26
N ASP A 3 -13.04 -1.16 -26.16
CA ASP A 3 -11.61 -1.37 -26.31
C ASP A 3 -10.91 -1.01 -24.99
N PHE A 4 -10.17 -1.98 -24.46
CA PHE A 4 -9.44 -1.84 -23.21
C PHE A 4 -8.40 -0.71 -23.29
N ARG A 5 -7.75 -0.54 -24.45
CA ARG A 5 -6.77 0.53 -24.64
C ARG A 5 -7.42 1.90 -24.58
N GLN A 6 -8.57 2.07 -25.24
CA GLN A 6 -9.33 3.30 -25.20
C GLN A 6 -9.78 3.62 -23.77
N THR A 7 -10.24 2.61 -23.03
CA THR A 7 -10.67 2.77 -21.65
C THR A 7 -9.53 3.26 -20.76
N ILE A 8 -8.35 2.65 -20.86
CA ILE A 8 -7.17 3.08 -20.09
C ILE A 8 -6.77 4.51 -20.44
N HIS A 9 -6.76 4.85 -21.74
CA HIS A 9 -6.45 6.21 -22.20
C HIS A 9 -7.42 7.25 -21.63
N ASP A 10 -8.72 6.95 -21.64
CA ASP A 10 -9.76 7.83 -21.12
C ASP A 10 -9.64 8.06 -19.61
N TYR A 11 -9.20 7.04 -18.85
CA TYR A 11 -8.94 7.16 -17.42
C TYR A 11 -7.63 7.91 -17.13
N SER A 12 -6.54 7.58 -17.83
CA SER A 12 -5.24 8.22 -17.60
C SER A 12 -5.21 9.67 -18.06
N GLY A 13 -5.97 10.01 -19.10
CA GLY A 13 -6.08 11.34 -19.67
C GLY A 13 -6.99 12.30 -18.89
N LYS A 14 -7.60 11.84 -17.79
CA LYS A 14 -8.33 12.74 -16.88
C LYS A 14 -7.36 13.73 -16.24
N ASP A 15 -7.85 14.96 -16.10
CA ASP A 15 -7.13 16.06 -15.48
C ASP A 15 -6.63 15.69 -14.06
N LEU A 16 -5.43 16.16 -13.71
CA LEU A 16 -4.77 15.81 -12.45
C LEU A 16 -5.52 16.36 -11.24
N GLU A 17 -6.17 17.53 -11.35
CA GLU A 17 -6.96 18.11 -10.26
C GLU A 17 -8.18 17.26 -9.93
N HIS A 18 -8.78 16.60 -10.93
CA HIS A 18 -9.84 15.62 -10.69
C HIS A 18 -9.30 14.32 -10.08
N ARG A 19 -8.13 13.85 -10.55
CA ARG A 19 -7.56 12.56 -10.13
C ARG A 19 -7.09 12.56 -8.68
N LYS A 20 -6.64 13.70 -8.16
CA LYS A 20 -6.07 13.79 -6.80
C LYS A 20 -7.06 13.38 -5.70
N SER A 21 -8.37 13.49 -5.94
CA SER A 21 -9.41 13.27 -4.93
C SER A 21 -10.26 12.02 -5.16
N TRP A 22 -10.01 11.22 -6.19
CA TRP A 22 -10.83 10.05 -6.56
C TRP A 22 -11.10 9.09 -5.41
N TYR A 23 -10.12 8.91 -4.54
CA TYR A 23 -10.19 7.95 -3.43
C TYR A 23 -10.45 8.62 -2.07
N SER A 24 -10.49 9.95 -2.01
CA SER A 24 -10.54 10.70 -0.74
C SER A 24 -11.76 10.38 0.09
N LEU A 25 -12.92 10.19 -0.54
CA LEU A 25 -14.19 9.91 0.15
C LEU A 25 -14.16 8.57 0.91
N SER A 26 -13.42 7.58 0.40
CA SER A 26 -13.31 6.25 1.00
C SER A 26 -12.03 6.05 1.82
N ALA A 27 -11.08 6.98 1.77
CA ALA A 27 -9.73 6.78 2.32
C ALA A 27 -9.75 6.50 3.83
N ASP A 28 -10.55 7.24 4.59
CA ASP A 28 -10.65 7.06 6.05
C ASP A 28 -11.31 5.72 6.42
N ALA A 29 -12.44 5.41 5.78
CA ALA A 29 -13.13 4.13 5.99
C ALA A 29 -12.24 2.94 5.61
N TYR A 30 -11.52 3.05 4.49
CA TYR A 30 -10.56 2.04 4.05
C TYR A 30 -9.46 1.85 5.09
N ASN A 31 -8.83 2.93 5.58
CA ASN A 31 -7.75 2.81 6.56
C ASN A 31 -8.23 2.17 7.88
N LYS A 32 -9.46 2.47 8.31
CA LYS A 32 -10.05 1.92 9.55
C LYS A 32 -10.44 0.46 9.44
N LEU A 33 -11.03 0.06 8.31
CA LEU A 33 -11.65 -1.26 8.15
C LEU A 33 -10.75 -2.27 7.46
N ARG A 34 -9.66 -1.83 6.80
CA ARG A 34 -8.73 -2.73 6.15
C ARG A 34 -8.07 -3.63 7.20
N PRO A 35 -8.19 -4.97 7.07
CA PRO A 35 -7.50 -5.89 7.95
C PRO A 35 -5.99 -5.68 7.94
N ARG A 36 -5.35 -5.87 9.10
CA ARG A 36 -3.89 -5.94 9.19
C ARG A 36 -3.39 -7.23 8.56
N TYR A 37 -2.13 -7.23 8.11
CA TYR A 37 -1.52 -8.45 7.61
C TYR A 37 -1.42 -9.48 8.75
N PRO A 38 -1.73 -10.77 8.49
CA PRO A 38 -1.51 -11.83 9.45
C PRO A 38 -0.04 -11.88 9.86
N GLU A 39 0.22 -12.17 11.14
CA GLU A 39 1.57 -12.24 11.69
C GLU A 39 2.48 -13.20 10.92
N VAL A 40 1.94 -14.36 10.52
CA VAL A 40 2.65 -15.37 9.71
C VAL A 40 3.18 -14.82 8.38
N LEU A 41 2.46 -13.87 7.75
CA LEU A 41 2.91 -13.26 6.50
C LEU A 41 4.08 -12.30 6.77
N MET A 42 4.08 -11.62 7.91
CA MET A 42 5.15 -10.70 8.28
C MET A 42 6.43 -11.44 8.67
N HIS A 43 6.32 -12.51 9.45
CA HIS A 43 7.45 -13.40 9.73
C HIS A 43 8.04 -14.00 8.46
N ARG A 44 7.20 -14.38 7.49
CA ARG A 44 7.69 -14.91 6.21
C ARG A 44 8.47 -13.86 5.41
N VAL A 45 8.08 -12.59 5.45
CA VAL A 45 8.84 -11.51 4.82
C VAL A 45 10.18 -11.31 5.52
N VAL A 46 10.19 -11.29 6.86
CA VAL A 46 11.43 -11.19 7.65
C VAL A 46 12.41 -12.31 7.32
N GLU A 47 11.91 -13.55 7.22
CA GLU A 47 12.72 -14.71 6.88
C GLU A 47 13.29 -14.63 5.45
N ILE A 48 12.46 -14.31 4.45
CA ILE A 48 12.89 -14.26 3.05
C ILE A 48 13.88 -13.11 2.80
N ALA A 49 13.64 -11.96 3.43
CA ALA A 49 14.46 -10.76 3.25
C ALA A 49 15.62 -10.66 4.25
N ASP A 50 15.82 -11.69 5.09
CA ASP A 50 16.84 -11.76 6.14
C ASP A 50 16.89 -10.48 7.00
N LEU A 51 15.70 -10.03 7.42
CA LEU A 51 15.57 -8.82 8.23
C LEU A 51 15.90 -9.14 9.69
N SER A 52 16.57 -8.20 10.34
CA SER A 52 16.82 -8.25 11.77
C SER A 52 16.23 -7.00 12.45
N PRO A 53 16.04 -7.03 13.78
CA PRO A 53 15.79 -5.81 14.51
C PRO A 53 16.87 -4.76 14.17
N ASN A 54 16.46 -3.54 13.86
CA ASN A 54 17.25 -2.40 13.36
C ASN A 54 17.58 -2.39 11.86
N SER A 55 17.11 -3.35 11.07
CA SER A 55 17.19 -3.26 9.61
C SER A 55 16.58 -1.94 9.11
N LYS A 56 17.28 -1.29 8.16
CA LYS A 56 16.83 -0.08 7.48
C LYS A 56 16.09 -0.45 6.20
N ILE A 57 14.80 -0.17 6.11
CA ILE A 57 13.94 -0.63 5.03
C ILE A 57 13.20 0.54 4.36
N LEU A 58 12.92 0.41 3.07
CA LEU A 58 12.06 1.33 2.31
C LEU A 58 10.84 0.56 1.80
N GLU A 59 9.65 0.95 2.26
CA GLU A 59 8.39 0.43 1.73
C GLU A 59 7.90 1.31 0.56
N VAL A 60 8.07 0.81 -0.67
CA VAL A 60 7.55 1.48 -1.87
C VAL A 60 6.04 1.25 -1.96
N GLY A 61 5.28 2.35 -2.05
CA GLY A 61 3.82 2.27 -2.14
C GLY A 61 3.13 1.88 -0.82
N CYS A 62 3.64 2.38 0.31
CA CYS A 62 3.17 2.01 1.65
C CYS A 62 1.70 2.32 1.95
N GLY A 63 1.06 3.17 1.15
CA GLY A 63 -0.32 3.59 1.36
C GLY A 63 -0.49 4.17 2.78
N PRO A 64 -1.48 3.71 3.57
CA PRO A 64 -1.64 4.14 4.96
C PRO A 64 -0.59 3.60 5.95
N GLY A 65 0.42 2.84 5.48
CA GLY A 65 1.49 2.28 6.31
C GLY A 65 1.12 0.98 7.02
N THR A 66 0.21 0.18 6.46
CA THR A 66 -0.26 -1.06 7.11
C THR A 66 0.89 -2.04 7.39
N ALA A 67 1.81 -2.25 6.43
CA ALA A 67 2.99 -3.10 6.64
C ALA A 67 4.09 -2.34 7.39
N THR A 68 4.29 -1.04 7.10
CA THR A 68 5.26 -0.19 7.81
C THR A 68 5.13 -0.32 9.32
N ILE A 69 3.91 -0.23 9.85
CA ILE A 69 3.63 -0.34 11.29
C ILE A 69 4.05 -1.73 11.82
N ALA A 70 3.76 -2.79 11.08
CA ALA A 70 4.14 -4.15 11.48
C ALA A 70 5.67 -4.33 11.50
N PHE A 71 6.40 -3.83 10.49
CA PHE A 71 7.85 -3.88 10.49
C PHE A 71 8.48 -3.02 11.59
N ALA A 72 7.91 -1.86 11.88
CA ALA A 72 8.35 -1.01 12.99
C ALA A 72 8.20 -1.71 14.35
N GLN A 73 7.11 -2.47 14.55
CA GLN A 73 6.92 -3.31 15.75
C GLN A 73 7.96 -4.45 15.87
N LEU A 74 8.52 -4.89 14.75
CA LEU A 74 9.62 -5.86 14.69
C LEU A 74 11.01 -5.21 14.82
N GLY A 75 11.07 -3.90 15.04
CA GLY A 75 12.30 -3.14 15.25
C GLY A 75 12.98 -2.65 13.95
N CYS A 76 12.35 -2.83 12.79
CA CYS A 76 12.85 -2.22 11.55
C CYS A 76 12.60 -0.70 11.56
N SER A 77 13.34 0.03 10.74
CA SER A 77 13.22 1.50 10.62
C SER A 77 13.50 2.03 9.21
#